data_AF-A0A8B6CL07-F1
#
_entry.id   AF-A0A8B6CL07-F1
#
_cell.length_a   1.000
_cell.length_b   1.000
_cell.length_c   1.000
_cell.angle_alpha   90.00
_cell.angle_beta   90.00
_cell.angle_gamma   90.00
#
_symmetry.space_group_name_H-M   'P 1'
#
loop_
_entity.id
_entity.type
_entity.pdbx_description
1 polymer ?
#
loop_
_entity_poly.entity_id
_entity_poly.type
_entity_poly.pdbx_seq_one_letter_code
_entity_poly.pdbx_strand_id
1 'polypeptide(L)'
;MVRLYSFSHRRQNPDMFPEACDTCSPVRRFMLPAHKQRHDDAKHSAQSPLYDVSKSFLESFVRDTLEPDTDYNTSCCAVVNRLCNIMKHNFHQELRPAQIIKGGSLGKGTAVKGKSDVDLVVFLPFDSIRSLQNKMDTVLNDMKTYLHGGECTIEGQTQHAVKVSVSCHQAHTHDVDILPSVNILDKYHSKEEIYERMKGLSETDQSFYSAALVPLQIDFVSQRPTKLKSLIRLVKYWRKTSFNESTGDKRLPTSYPLEVITISQWLKECGRENFDLRQGFYNVLKALVNYP
;
A
#
# COMPACT_ATOMS: atom_id res chain seq x y z
N MET A 1 -1.45 -21.04 -34.47
CA MET A 1 -1.09 -21.88 -33.29
C MET A 1 -1.99 -21.49 -32.13
N VAL A 2 -2.85 -22.41 -31.69
CA VAL A 2 -3.74 -22.19 -30.54
C VAL A 2 -2.86 -22.13 -29.29
N ARG A 3 -2.87 -21.00 -28.57
CA ARG A 3 -2.19 -20.90 -27.27
C ARG A 3 -2.92 -21.83 -26.30
N LEU A 4 -2.32 -22.99 -26.01
CA LEU A 4 -2.78 -24.03 -25.08
C LEU A 4 -3.03 -23.52 -23.64
N TYR A 5 -2.69 -22.27 -23.36
CA TYR A 5 -2.90 -21.61 -22.07
C TYR A 5 -3.88 -20.45 -22.09
N SER A 6 -4.56 -20.20 -23.23
CA SER A 6 -5.58 -19.15 -23.31
C SER A 6 -6.82 -19.49 -22.48
N PHE A 7 -7.50 -18.45 -21.98
CA PHE A 7 -8.69 -18.58 -21.14
C PHE A 7 -9.80 -19.41 -21.82
N SER A 8 -10.03 -19.18 -23.12
CA SER A 8 -11.01 -19.91 -23.93
C SER A 8 -10.68 -21.40 -24.06
N HIS A 9 -9.38 -21.74 -24.15
CA HIS A 9 -8.94 -23.13 -24.28
C HIS A 9 -9.15 -23.93 -22.99
N ARG A 10 -8.90 -23.33 -21.82
CA ARG A 10 -9.12 -23.99 -20.52
C ARG A 10 -10.60 -24.29 -20.27
N ARG A 11 -11.50 -23.42 -20.75
CA ARG A 11 -12.95 -23.60 -20.64
C ARG A 11 -13.50 -24.77 -21.46
N GLN A 12 -12.81 -25.14 -22.54
CA GLN A 12 -13.20 -26.24 -23.44
C GLN A 12 -12.57 -27.59 -23.05
N ASN A 13 -11.64 -27.60 -22.09
CA ASN A 13 -10.88 -28.81 -21.70
C ASN A 13 -10.84 -28.98 -20.17
N PRO A 14 -11.99 -29.15 -19.50
CA PRO A 14 -12.08 -29.18 -18.03
C PRO A 14 -11.34 -30.34 -17.38
N ASP A 15 -11.21 -31.48 -18.07
CA ASP A 15 -10.57 -32.70 -17.58
C ASP A 15 -9.05 -32.52 -17.37
N MET A 16 -8.45 -31.54 -18.05
CA MET A 16 -7.03 -31.21 -17.93
C MET A 16 -6.73 -30.15 -16.85
N PHE A 17 -7.74 -29.45 -16.32
CA PHE A 17 -7.56 -28.33 -15.38
C PHE A 17 -8.54 -28.41 -14.19
N PRO A 18 -8.41 -29.44 -13.33
CA PRO A 18 -9.41 -29.76 -12.29
C PRO A 18 -9.44 -28.81 -11.07
N GLU A 19 -8.56 -27.80 -10.97
CA GLU A 19 -8.46 -26.88 -9.80
C GLU A 19 -8.79 -25.40 -10.12
N ALA A 20 -9.88 -25.14 -10.83
CA ALA A 20 -10.32 -23.75 -11.08
C ALA A 20 -11.19 -23.20 -9.93
N CYS A 21 -10.87 -21.98 -9.47
CA CYS A 21 -11.57 -21.29 -8.38
C CYS A 21 -12.82 -20.56 -8.86
N ASP A 22 -13.94 -20.91 -8.25
CA ASP A 22 -15.26 -20.46 -8.64
C ASP A 22 -15.75 -19.16 -7.94
N THR A 23 -14.82 -18.28 -7.56
CA THR A 23 -15.10 -16.84 -7.28
C THR A 23 -14.51 -15.94 -8.38
N CYS A 24 -13.65 -16.52 -9.23
CA CYS A 24 -13.34 -16.05 -10.58
C CYS A 24 -14.32 -16.63 -11.64
N SER A 25 -15.28 -17.47 -11.21
CA SER A 25 -16.38 -18.09 -11.97
C SER A 25 -17.45 -18.64 -11.00
N PRO A 26 -18.69 -18.14 -10.89
CA PRO A 26 -19.57 -18.50 -9.77
C PRO A 26 -20.06 -19.98 -9.80
N VAL A 27 -19.67 -20.80 -8.81
CA VAL A 27 -20.41 -21.89 -8.10
C VAL A 27 -19.44 -22.77 -7.29
N ARG A 28 -19.55 -22.81 -5.95
CA ARG A 28 -18.73 -23.70 -5.10
C ARG A 28 -18.96 -25.19 -5.39
N ARG A 29 -17.89 -25.94 -5.66
CA ARG A 29 -17.75 -27.34 -5.23
C ARG A 29 -16.32 -27.61 -4.74
N PHE A 30 -16.24 -27.99 -3.45
CA PHE A 30 -15.10 -28.58 -2.70
C PHE A 30 -14.11 -27.65 -1.96
N MET A 31 -13.56 -28.20 -0.88
CA MET A 31 -12.58 -27.58 0.03
C MET A 31 -11.29 -27.21 -0.71
N LEU A 32 -10.79 -26.00 -0.46
CA LEU A 32 -9.53 -25.50 -1.02
C LEU A 32 -8.32 -26.24 -0.42
N PRO A 33 -7.23 -26.45 -1.19
CA PRO A 33 -5.95 -26.90 -0.65
C PRO A 33 -5.46 -25.99 0.48
N ALA A 34 -4.84 -26.55 1.52
CA ALA A 34 -4.46 -25.83 2.76
C ALA A 34 -3.58 -24.59 2.55
N HIS A 35 -2.87 -24.44 1.43
CA HIS A 35 -2.10 -23.24 1.10
C HIS A 35 -2.95 -22.12 0.47
N LYS A 36 -3.96 -22.47 -0.33
CA LYS A 36 -4.95 -21.51 -0.88
C LYS A 36 -5.97 -21.11 0.18
N GLN A 37 -6.33 -22.02 1.07
CA GLN A 37 -7.15 -21.71 2.25
C GLN A 37 -6.42 -20.73 3.19
N ARG A 38 -5.09 -20.87 3.36
CA ARG A 38 -4.28 -19.87 4.06
C ARG A 38 -4.19 -18.52 3.34
N HIS A 39 -4.23 -18.48 2.01
CA HIS A 39 -4.30 -17.22 1.26
C HIS A 39 -5.68 -16.55 1.44
N ASP A 40 -6.78 -17.28 1.28
CA ASP A 40 -8.13 -16.77 1.51
C ASP A 40 -8.35 -16.38 2.97
N ASP A 41 -7.86 -17.16 3.93
CA ASP A 41 -7.93 -16.79 5.34
C ASP A 41 -6.98 -15.62 5.66
N ALA A 42 -5.83 -15.47 5.01
CA ALA A 42 -4.93 -14.34 5.26
C ALA A 42 -5.38 -13.03 4.58
N LYS A 43 -6.02 -13.10 3.40
CA LYS A 43 -6.41 -11.92 2.59
C LYS A 43 -7.92 -11.62 2.67
N HIS A 44 -8.75 -12.63 2.95
CA HIS A 44 -10.22 -12.57 2.89
C HIS A 44 -10.92 -13.18 4.12
N SER A 45 -10.21 -13.58 5.19
CA SER A 45 -10.85 -14.10 6.41
C SER A 45 -11.96 -13.17 6.87
N ALA A 46 -13.14 -13.77 6.98
CA ALA A 46 -14.39 -13.27 7.54
C ALA A 46 -14.18 -12.09 8.51
N GLN A 47 -14.24 -10.87 7.98
CA GLN A 47 -14.45 -9.68 8.79
C GLN A 47 -15.85 -9.18 8.50
N SER A 48 -16.62 -8.93 9.55
CA SER A 48 -17.94 -8.34 9.44
C SER A 48 -17.83 -7.10 8.55
N PRO A 49 -18.53 -7.08 7.41
CA PRO A 49 -18.49 -5.93 6.55
C PRO A 49 -19.05 -4.73 7.31
N LEU A 50 -18.48 -3.55 7.07
CA LEU A 50 -18.77 -2.35 7.87
C LEU A 50 -20.28 -2.03 7.96
N TYR A 51 -21.07 -2.48 6.98
CA TYR A 51 -22.52 -2.30 6.97
C TYR A 51 -23.26 -3.03 8.11
N ASP A 52 -22.67 -4.07 8.70
CA ASP A 52 -23.23 -4.83 9.82
C ASP A 52 -22.87 -4.23 11.20
N VAL A 53 -21.95 -3.26 11.23
CA VAL A 53 -21.54 -2.61 12.48
C VAL A 53 -22.57 -1.57 12.87
N SER A 54 -23.27 -1.80 13.98
CA SER A 54 -24.25 -0.82 14.48
C SER A 54 -23.59 0.53 14.85
N LYS A 55 -24.38 1.61 14.80
CA LYS A 55 -23.91 2.96 15.12
C LYS A 55 -23.30 3.10 16.52
N SER A 56 -23.72 2.28 17.50
CA SER A 56 -23.18 2.33 18.87
C SER A 56 -21.84 1.59 19.02
N PHE A 57 -21.47 0.73 18.08
CA PHE A 57 -20.27 -0.10 18.15
C PHE A 57 -19.14 0.34 17.21
N LEU A 58 -19.32 1.43 16.46
CA LEU A 58 -18.29 1.88 15.51
C LEU A 58 -16.97 2.22 16.19
N GLU A 59 -16.99 2.93 17.32
CA GLU A 59 -15.75 3.31 18.02
C GLU A 59 -15.01 2.08 18.56
N SER A 60 -15.73 1.11 19.14
CA SER A 60 -15.13 -0.17 19.56
C SER A 60 -14.62 -0.99 18.38
N PHE A 61 -15.37 -1.03 17.27
CA PHE A 61 -14.94 -1.72 16.07
C PHE A 61 -13.62 -1.15 15.53
N VAL A 62 -13.49 0.18 15.46
CA VAL A 62 -12.25 0.82 14.99
C VAL A 62 -11.08 0.46 15.90
N ARG A 63 -11.26 0.58 17.22
CA ARG A 63 -10.22 0.26 18.21
C ARG A 63 -9.81 -1.21 18.18
N ASP A 64 -10.79 -2.12 18.16
CA ASP A 64 -10.54 -3.54 18.40
C ASP A 64 -10.18 -4.29 17.10
N THR A 65 -10.64 -3.78 15.94
CA THR A 65 -10.47 -4.45 14.64
C THR A 65 -9.50 -3.72 13.70
N LEU A 66 -9.51 -2.39 13.69
CA LEU A 66 -8.76 -1.62 12.67
C LEU A 66 -7.43 -1.10 13.19
N GLU A 67 -7.35 -0.72 14.46
CA GLU A 67 -6.15 -0.13 15.05
C GLU A 67 -5.09 -1.21 15.31
N PRO A 68 -3.86 -1.03 14.80
CA PRO A 68 -2.74 -1.89 15.16
C PRO A 68 -2.39 -1.76 16.64
N ASP A 69 -2.31 -2.89 17.34
CA ASP A 69 -1.82 -2.93 18.72
C ASP A 69 -0.28 -2.85 18.79
N THR A 70 0.25 -2.70 20.01
CA THR A 70 1.69 -2.56 20.27
C THR A 70 2.49 -3.75 19.75
N ASP A 71 1.98 -4.97 19.93
CA ASP A 71 2.68 -6.19 19.52
C ASP A 71 2.74 -6.30 18.01
N TYR A 72 1.63 -6.04 17.32
CA TYR A 72 1.56 -5.97 15.86
C TYR A 72 2.53 -4.93 15.33
N ASN A 73 2.51 -3.70 15.85
CA ASN A 73 3.41 -2.64 15.40
C ASN A 73 4.88 -2.99 15.63
N THR A 74 5.20 -3.62 16.77
CA THR A 74 6.57 -4.05 17.10
C THR A 74 7.05 -5.12 16.13
N SER A 75 6.22 -6.14 15.89
CA SER A 75 6.53 -7.24 14.98
C SER A 75 6.71 -6.76 13.54
N CYS A 76 5.78 -5.92 13.04
CA CYS A 76 5.87 -5.29 11.72
C CYS A 76 7.15 -4.45 11.59
N CYS A 77 7.43 -3.61 12.59
CA CYS A 77 8.62 -2.77 12.58
C CYS A 77 9.91 -3.60 12.55
N ALA A 78 9.97 -4.71 13.30
CA ALA A 78 11.13 -5.59 13.33
C ALA A 78 11.39 -6.24 11.97
N VAL A 79 10.35 -6.77 11.32
CA VAL A 79 10.43 -7.37 9.99
C VAL A 79 10.91 -6.36 8.95
N VAL A 80 10.30 -5.18 8.93
CA VAL A 80 10.67 -4.10 8.02
C VAL A 80 12.10 -3.61 8.27
N ASN A 81 12.53 -3.53 9.53
CA ASN A 81 13.90 -3.15 9.87
C ASN A 81 14.94 -4.15 9.37
N ARG A 82 14.66 -5.46 9.41
CA ARG A 82 15.56 -6.47 8.86
C ARG A 82 15.71 -6.32 7.34
N LEU A 83 14.61 -6.08 6.63
CA LEU A 83 14.65 -5.81 5.20
C LEU A 83 15.46 -4.54 4.88
N CYS A 84 15.29 -3.46 5.66
CA CYS A 84 16.14 -2.27 5.56
C CYS A 84 17.63 -2.59 5.77
N ASN A 85 17.96 -3.46 6.73
CA ASN A 85 19.34 -3.84 7.00
C ASN A 85 19.94 -4.65 5.84
N ILE A 86 19.18 -5.58 5.25
CA ILE A 86 19.61 -6.32 4.05
C ILE A 86 19.98 -5.34 2.94
N MET A 87 19.11 -4.36 2.64
CA MET A 87 19.39 -3.38 1.59
C MET A 87 20.63 -2.53 1.90
N LYS A 88 20.84 -2.13 3.15
CA LYS A 88 22.01 -1.33 3.55
C LYS A 88 23.35 -2.07 3.43
N HIS A 89 23.36 -3.38 3.67
CA HIS A 89 24.60 -4.15 3.75
C HIS A 89 24.88 -4.98 2.49
N ASN A 90 23.85 -5.53 1.86
CA ASN A 90 24.00 -6.49 0.76
C ASN A 90 23.98 -5.82 -0.61
N PHE A 91 23.40 -4.63 -0.75
CA PHE A 91 23.39 -3.94 -2.04
C PHE A 91 24.80 -3.49 -2.39
N HIS A 92 25.12 -3.58 -3.69
CA HIS A 92 26.38 -3.07 -4.24
C HIS A 92 26.53 -1.58 -3.97
N GLN A 93 27.77 -1.08 -3.94
CA GLN A 93 28.08 0.30 -3.54
C GLN A 93 27.29 1.35 -4.36
N GLU A 94 27.07 1.11 -5.65
CA GLU A 94 26.31 2.00 -6.53
C GLU A 94 24.81 2.07 -6.22
N LEU A 95 24.27 1.05 -5.56
CA LEU A 95 22.87 1.00 -5.10
C LEU A 95 22.77 1.03 -3.57
N ARG A 96 23.87 1.34 -2.87
CA ARG A 96 23.85 1.36 -1.41
C ARG A 96 23.00 2.54 -0.94
N PRO A 97 21.90 2.29 -0.21
CA PRO A 97 21.00 3.37 0.17
C PRO A 97 21.68 4.35 1.13
N ALA A 98 21.64 5.65 0.82
CA ALA A 98 22.04 6.70 1.76
C ALA A 98 21.02 6.80 2.91
N GLN A 99 19.75 6.59 2.58
CA GLN A 99 18.64 6.62 3.52
C GLN A 99 17.53 5.68 3.05
N ILE A 100 16.80 5.10 4.00
CA ILE A 100 15.57 4.35 3.71
C ILE A 100 14.48 4.93 4.60
N ILE A 101 13.36 5.32 4.00
CA ILE A 101 12.20 5.86 4.69
C ILE A 101 11.04 4.87 4.59
N LYS A 102 10.41 4.61 5.75
CA LYS A 102 9.14 3.88 5.82
C LYS A 102 8.03 4.85 5.47
N GLY A 103 7.50 4.75 4.26
CA GLY A 103 6.35 5.48 3.76
C GLY A 103 5.05 4.73 4.01
N GLY A 104 4.06 4.99 3.14
CA GLY A 104 2.78 4.30 3.17
C GLY A 104 2.03 4.44 4.49
N SER A 105 1.18 3.47 4.77
CA SER A 105 0.31 3.51 5.95
C SER A 105 1.11 3.39 7.25
N LEU A 106 2.22 2.65 7.24
CA LEU A 106 3.10 2.48 8.38
C LEU A 106 3.81 3.79 8.75
N GLY A 107 4.44 4.45 7.77
CA GLY A 107 5.12 5.73 7.97
C GLY A 107 4.21 6.87 8.42
N LYS A 108 3.00 6.92 7.83
CA LYS A 108 2.00 7.94 8.16
C LYS A 108 1.28 7.69 9.49
N GLY A 109 1.41 6.49 10.08
CA GLY A 109 0.67 6.09 11.27
C GLY A 109 -0.82 5.89 11.01
N THR A 110 -1.18 5.41 9.81
CA THR A 110 -2.56 5.14 9.36
C THR A 110 -2.72 3.69 8.86
N ALA A 111 -1.84 2.81 9.33
CA ALA A 111 -1.89 1.36 9.13
C ALA A 111 -3.20 0.77 9.66
N VAL A 112 -3.80 -0.15 8.89
CA VAL A 112 -4.99 -0.92 9.26
C VAL A 112 -4.52 -2.32 9.62
N LYS A 113 -4.90 -2.81 10.80
CA LYS A 113 -4.49 -4.12 11.32
C LYS A 113 -4.80 -5.23 10.31
N GLY A 114 -3.80 -6.05 10.00
CA GLY A 114 -3.89 -7.16 9.05
C GLY A 114 -4.00 -6.79 7.57
N LYS A 115 -4.08 -5.49 7.21
CA LYS A 115 -4.23 -5.00 5.83
C LYS A 115 -3.25 -3.89 5.48
N SER A 116 -2.11 -3.87 6.16
CA SER A 116 -1.12 -2.80 6.04
C SER A 116 -0.18 -3.05 4.88
N ASP A 117 -0.14 -2.08 3.97
CA ASP A 117 0.84 -2.01 2.90
C ASP A 117 2.00 -1.15 3.40
N VAL A 118 3.23 -1.63 3.23
CA VAL A 118 4.45 -0.91 3.62
C VAL A 118 5.15 -0.41 2.38
N ASP A 119 5.34 0.91 2.29
CA ASP A 119 6.18 1.49 1.24
C ASP A 119 7.57 1.73 1.83
N LEU A 120 8.60 1.14 1.25
CA LEU A 120 9.99 1.41 1.58
C LEU A 120 10.61 2.26 0.48
N VAL A 121 10.77 3.55 0.75
CA VAL A 121 11.46 4.47 -0.18
C VAL A 121 12.96 4.41 0.10
N VAL A 122 13.70 3.98 -0.91
CA VAL A 122 15.14 3.71 -0.85
C VAL A 122 15.86 4.83 -1.60
N PHE A 123 16.50 5.75 -0.88
CA PHE A 123 17.24 6.85 -1.48
C PHE A 123 18.63 6.39 -1.92
N LEU A 124 18.79 6.27 -3.23
CA LEU A 124 19.99 5.80 -3.90
C LEU A 124 20.93 6.96 -4.28
N PRO A 125 22.24 6.70 -4.46
CA PRO A 125 23.25 7.74 -4.73
C PRO A 125 23.23 8.22 -6.19
N PHE A 126 22.05 8.62 -6.69
CA PHE A 126 21.88 9.23 -8.00
C PHE A 126 21.84 10.76 -7.90
N ASP A 127 22.26 11.44 -8.95
CA ASP A 127 22.32 12.91 -8.96
C ASP A 127 20.94 13.57 -9.14
N SER A 128 20.07 12.94 -9.93
CA SER A 128 18.74 13.46 -10.25
C SER A 128 17.71 12.34 -10.47
N ILE A 129 16.42 12.67 -10.34
CA ILE A 129 15.32 11.76 -10.68
C ILE A 129 15.46 11.26 -12.13
N ARG A 130 15.85 12.13 -13.06
CA ARG A 130 16.08 11.75 -14.47
C ARG A 130 17.19 10.71 -14.63
N SER A 131 18.30 10.85 -13.90
CA SER A 131 19.40 9.86 -13.96
C SER A 131 18.98 8.50 -13.41
N LEU A 132 18.13 8.47 -12.38
CA LEU A 132 17.53 7.24 -11.85
C LEU A 132 16.55 6.64 -12.86
N GLN A 133 15.65 7.46 -13.40
CA GLN A 133 14.66 7.03 -14.39
C GLN A 133 15.30 6.34 -15.60
N ASN A 134 16.39 6.92 -16.14
CA ASN A 134 17.11 6.34 -17.27
C ASN A 134 17.72 4.96 -16.98
N LYS A 135 17.90 4.59 -15.71
CA LYS A 135 18.44 3.30 -15.27
C LYS A 135 17.42 2.46 -14.49
N MET A 136 16.14 2.84 -14.48
CA MET A 136 15.15 2.27 -13.57
C MET A 136 15.02 0.75 -13.73
N ASP A 137 14.96 0.25 -14.96
CA ASP A 137 14.85 -1.19 -15.22
C ASP A 137 16.05 -1.97 -14.67
N THR A 138 17.27 -1.45 -14.87
CA THR A 138 18.50 -2.05 -14.33
C THR A 138 18.47 -2.03 -12.80
N VAL A 139 18.14 -0.87 -12.20
CA VAL A 139 18.05 -0.70 -10.75
C VAL A 139 17.07 -1.71 -10.13
N LEU A 140 15.86 -1.85 -10.71
CA LEU A 140 14.86 -2.79 -10.19
C LEU A 140 15.31 -4.25 -10.34
N ASN A 141 15.99 -4.61 -11.43
CA ASN A 141 16.54 -5.94 -11.63
C ASN A 141 17.67 -6.27 -10.63
N ASP A 142 18.56 -5.32 -10.40
CA ASP A 142 19.65 -5.46 -9.43
C ASP A 142 19.10 -5.56 -8.01
N MET A 143 18.14 -4.71 -7.64
CA MET A 143 17.46 -4.79 -6.34
C MET A 143 16.82 -6.15 -6.12
N LYS A 144 16.09 -6.71 -7.10
CA LYS A 144 15.56 -8.09 -7.01
C LYS A 144 16.67 -9.10 -6.77
N THR A 145 17.79 -8.98 -7.48
CA THR A 145 18.94 -9.89 -7.36
C THR A 145 19.53 -9.87 -5.96
N TYR A 146 19.68 -8.69 -5.35
CA TYR A 146 20.20 -8.58 -3.98
C TYR A 146 19.18 -8.95 -2.89
N LEU A 147 17.88 -8.87 -3.22
CA LEU A 147 16.80 -9.32 -2.34
C LEU A 147 16.58 -10.85 -2.44
N HIS A 148 16.93 -11.48 -3.57
CA HIS A 148 16.89 -12.92 -3.73
C HIS A 148 17.82 -13.61 -2.72
N GLY A 149 17.27 -14.58 -1.98
CA GLY A 149 17.98 -15.27 -0.89
C GLY A 149 17.95 -14.54 0.45
N GLY A 150 17.30 -13.37 0.53
CA GLY A 150 16.98 -12.69 1.80
C GLY A 150 15.75 -13.26 2.51
N GLU A 151 15.33 -12.62 3.59
CA GLU A 151 14.14 -12.98 4.37
C GLU A 151 12.80 -12.56 3.72
N CYS A 152 12.75 -12.32 2.41
CA CYS A 152 11.55 -11.89 1.70
C CYS A 152 11.31 -12.69 0.41
N THR A 153 10.06 -12.79 -0.01
CA THR A 153 9.66 -13.40 -1.28
C THR A 153 9.38 -12.31 -2.31
N ILE A 154 9.94 -12.42 -3.52
CA ILE A 154 9.63 -11.48 -4.60
C ILE A 154 8.27 -11.86 -5.22
N GLU A 155 7.30 -10.94 -5.15
CA GLU A 155 5.95 -11.13 -5.68
C GLU A 155 5.80 -10.53 -7.09
N GLY A 156 6.64 -9.54 -7.43
CA GLY A 156 6.62 -8.92 -8.75
C GLY A 156 7.32 -7.56 -8.79
N GLN A 157 6.97 -6.76 -9.79
CA GLN A 157 7.47 -5.39 -9.94
C GLN A 157 6.44 -4.49 -10.62
N THR A 158 6.60 -3.19 -10.41
CA THR A 158 5.96 -2.13 -11.20
C THR A 158 7.03 -1.33 -11.93
N GLN A 159 6.63 -0.29 -12.67
CA GLN A 159 7.58 0.66 -13.26
C GLN A 159 8.38 1.49 -12.23
N HIS A 160 8.01 1.44 -10.94
CA HIS A 160 8.66 2.23 -9.88
C HIS A 160 9.10 1.44 -8.65
N ALA A 161 8.77 0.14 -8.56
CA ALA A 161 8.93 -0.60 -7.31
C ALA A 161 9.14 -2.10 -7.53
N VAL A 162 9.95 -2.69 -6.66
CA VAL A 162 9.99 -4.15 -6.47
C VAL A 162 8.94 -4.50 -5.41
N LYS A 163 8.06 -5.45 -5.70
CA LYS A 163 7.05 -5.93 -4.76
C LYS A 163 7.55 -7.18 -4.07
N VAL A 164 7.58 -7.15 -2.74
CA VAL A 164 7.98 -8.30 -1.94
C VAL A 164 6.95 -8.59 -0.86
N SER A 165 6.88 -9.84 -0.44
CA SER A 165 6.12 -10.26 0.73
C SER A 165 7.08 -10.69 1.83
N VAL A 166 6.75 -10.34 3.07
CA VAL A 166 7.57 -10.67 4.24
C VAL A 166 6.73 -11.31 5.32
N SER A 167 7.12 -12.52 5.72
CA SER A 167 6.47 -13.28 6.77
C SER A 167 6.78 -12.71 8.15
N CYS A 168 5.76 -12.58 8.98
CA CYS A 168 5.88 -12.11 10.34
C CYS A 168 5.46 -13.20 11.34
N HIS A 169 5.84 -13.03 12.61
CA HIS A 169 5.46 -13.98 13.66
C HIS A 169 3.93 -14.09 13.72
N GLN A 170 3.39 -15.30 13.86
CA GLN A 170 1.95 -15.64 13.81
C GLN A 170 1.35 -15.81 12.39
N ALA A 171 2.15 -16.22 11.40
CA ALA A 171 1.68 -16.64 10.07
C ALA A 171 0.96 -15.55 9.23
N HIS A 172 1.13 -14.28 9.58
CA HIS A 172 0.68 -13.17 8.74
C HIS A 172 1.83 -12.69 7.84
N THR A 173 1.47 -12.22 6.65
CA THR A 173 2.41 -11.73 5.63
C THR A 173 2.13 -10.27 5.34
N HIS A 174 3.17 -9.46 5.20
CA HIS A 174 3.06 -8.06 4.80
C HIS A 174 3.50 -7.89 3.36
N ASP A 175 2.72 -7.13 2.60
CA ASP A 175 3.09 -6.70 1.27
C ASP A 175 3.93 -5.42 1.40
N VAL A 176 5.12 -5.44 0.80
CA VAL A 176 6.09 -4.34 0.85
C VAL A 176 6.43 -3.91 -0.57
N ASP A 177 6.17 -2.65 -0.87
CA ASP A 177 6.62 -2.01 -2.10
C ASP A 177 7.97 -1.33 -1.82
N ILE A 178 9.03 -1.74 -2.50
CA ILE A 178 10.37 -1.14 -2.35
C ILE A 178 10.62 -0.21 -3.54
N LEU A 179 10.66 1.09 -3.27
CA LEU A 179 10.69 2.16 -4.26
C LEU A 179 12.07 2.86 -4.27
N PRO A 180 12.93 2.60 -5.28
CA PRO A 180 14.14 3.40 -5.46
C PRO A 180 13.79 4.85 -5.77
N SER A 181 14.51 5.79 -5.15
CA SER A 181 14.32 7.22 -5.36
C SER A 181 15.61 8.02 -5.13
N VAL A 182 15.53 9.33 -5.34
CA VAL A 182 16.61 10.29 -5.07
C VAL A 182 16.14 11.26 -4.02
N ASN A 183 16.98 11.52 -3.01
CA ASN A 183 16.64 12.49 -1.98
C ASN A 183 16.80 13.90 -2.57
N ILE A 184 15.70 14.40 -3.15
CA ILE A 184 15.65 15.72 -3.77
C ILE A 184 15.45 16.83 -2.74
N LEU A 185 14.86 16.53 -1.58
CA LEU A 185 14.61 17.52 -0.53
C LEU A 185 15.91 18.02 0.10
N ASP A 186 16.94 17.16 0.17
CA ASP A 186 18.27 17.53 0.66
C ASP A 186 19.11 18.24 -0.41
N LYS A 187 18.70 18.18 -1.69
CA LYS A 187 19.46 18.72 -2.83
C LYS A 187 19.02 20.10 -3.27
N TYR A 188 17.73 20.41 -3.12
CA TYR A 188 17.16 21.69 -3.58
C TYR A 188 16.91 22.63 -2.40
N HIS A 189 16.88 23.93 -2.68
CA HIS A 189 16.77 24.94 -1.63
C HIS A 189 15.33 25.13 -1.12
N SER A 190 14.33 24.76 -1.93
CA SER A 190 12.92 24.98 -1.61
C SER A 190 12.00 23.96 -2.28
N LYS A 191 10.75 23.87 -1.80
CA LYS A 191 9.72 23.01 -2.40
C LYS A 191 9.23 23.58 -3.73
N GLU A 192 9.16 24.90 -3.80
CA GLU A 192 8.78 25.68 -4.99
C GLU A 192 9.71 25.34 -6.15
N GLU A 193 11.02 25.28 -5.87
CA GLU A 193 12.04 24.90 -6.85
C GLU A 193 11.81 23.48 -7.43
N ILE A 194 11.35 22.54 -6.60
CA ILE A 194 11.01 21.17 -7.02
C ILE A 194 9.75 21.20 -7.89
N TYR A 195 8.71 21.90 -7.45
CA TYR A 195 7.45 21.99 -8.20
C TYR A 195 7.61 22.67 -9.55
N GLU A 196 8.42 23.72 -9.67
CA GLU A 196 8.73 24.34 -10.96
C GLU A 196 9.38 23.35 -11.94
N ARG A 197 10.29 22.49 -11.46
CA ARG A 197 10.89 21.43 -12.29
C ARG A 197 9.87 20.39 -12.74
N MET A 198 8.81 20.16 -11.97
CA MET A 198 7.75 19.21 -12.32
C MET A 198 6.78 19.75 -13.37
N LYS A 199 6.55 21.07 -13.44
CA LYS A 199 5.50 21.67 -14.30
C LYS A 199 5.60 21.31 -15.79
N GLY A 200 6.81 21.16 -16.32
CA GLY A 200 7.06 20.84 -17.73
C GLY A 200 7.15 19.35 -18.05
N LEU A 201 6.97 18.48 -17.05
CA LEU A 201 7.15 17.04 -17.19
C LEU A 201 5.85 16.34 -17.61
N SER A 202 5.99 15.22 -18.32
CA SER A 202 4.86 14.32 -18.59
C SER A 202 4.31 13.71 -17.30
N GLU A 203 3.07 13.23 -17.29
CA GLU A 203 2.50 12.53 -16.12
C GLU A 203 3.37 11.34 -15.67
N THR A 204 3.91 10.59 -16.63
CA THR A 204 4.83 9.49 -16.38
C THR A 204 6.10 9.98 -15.67
N ASP A 205 6.71 11.08 -16.11
CA ASP A 205 7.91 11.62 -15.48
C ASP A 205 7.63 12.21 -14.09
N GLN A 206 6.47 12.87 -13.92
CA GLN A 206 6.05 13.41 -12.63
C GLN A 206 5.84 12.30 -11.59
N SER A 207 5.41 11.11 -12.02
CA SER A 207 5.13 10.00 -11.10
C SER A 207 6.36 9.54 -10.28
N PHE A 208 7.58 9.72 -10.80
CA PHE A 208 8.83 9.41 -10.09
C PHE A 208 9.11 10.34 -8.89
N TYR A 209 8.46 11.52 -8.83
CA TYR A 209 8.60 12.45 -7.71
C TYR A 209 7.78 12.03 -6.49
N SER A 210 6.75 11.19 -6.65
CA SER A 210 5.88 10.78 -5.54
C SER A 210 6.67 10.10 -4.42
N ALA A 211 7.54 9.14 -4.76
CA ALA A 211 8.43 8.49 -3.81
C ALA A 211 9.46 9.47 -3.23
N ALA A 212 10.00 10.37 -4.05
CA ALA A 212 10.99 11.36 -3.63
C ALA A 212 10.44 12.36 -2.60
N LEU A 213 9.14 12.67 -2.70
CA LEU A 213 8.40 13.57 -1.81
C LEU A 213 7.71 12.84 -0.65
N VAL A 214 8.00 11.56 -0.43
CA VAL A 214 7.41 10.79 0.67
C VAL A 214 7.59 11.45 2.06
N PRO A 215 8.70 12.15 2.39
CA PRO A 215 8.81 12.83 3.68
C PRO A 215 7.69 13.87 3.89
N LEU A 216 7.35 14.63 2.85
CA LEU A 216 6.27 15.61 2.91
C LEU A 216 4.91 14.95 3.10
N GLN A 217 4.68 13.80 2.45
CA GLN A 217 3.43 13.04 2.62
C GLN A 217 3.31 12.48 4.04
N ILE A 218 4.43 12.00 4.61
CA ILE A 218 4.50 11.52 5.99
C ILE A 218 4.18 12.67 6.93
N ASP A 219 4.89 13.80 6.85
CA ASP A 219 4.69 14.96 7.72
C ASP A 219 3.26 15.50 7.66
N PHE A 220 2.66 15.52 6.47
CA PHE A 220 1.30 15.99 6.28
C PHE A 220 0.27 15.19 7.08
N VAL A 221 0.46 13.86 7.21
CA VAL A 221 -0.51 12.94 7.84
C VAL A 221 -0.12 12.57 9.27
N SER A 222 1.17 12.38 9.54
CA SER A 222 1.69 11.87 10.81
C SER A 222 1.44 12.82 11.99
N GLN A 223 1.38 14.13 11.73
CA GLN A 223 1.13 15.16 12.75
C GLN A 223 -0.35 15.29 13.12
N ARG A 224 -1.25 14.54 12.47
CA ARG A 224 -2.69 14.65 12.71
C ARG A 224 -3.13 13.95 14.00
N PRO A 225 -4.20 14.42 14.67
CA PRO A 225 -4.72 13.82 15.90
C PRO A 225 -5.06 12.34 15.75
N THR A 226 -4.91 11.57 16.83
CA THR A 226 -5.18 10.12 16.85
C THR A 226 -6.59 9.80 16.34
N LYS A 227 -7.61 10.54 16.79
CA LYS A 227 -9.00 10.32 16.37
C LYS A 227 -9.22 10.54 14.87
N LEU A 228 -8.48 11.49 14.26
CA LEU A 228 -8.49 11.66 12.80
C LEU A 228 -7.84 10.48 12.08
N LYS A 229 -6.74 9.94 12.62
CA LYS A 229 -6.11 8.72 12.09
C LYS A 229 -7.05 7.52 12.19
N SER A 230 -7.85 7.42 13.25
CA SER A 230 -8.91 6.41 13.38
C SER A 230 -9.98 6.55 12.28
N LEU A 231 -10.42 7.77 11.96
CA LEU A 231 -11.32 8.02 10.83
C LEU A 231 -10.68 7.63 9.48
N ILE A 232 -9.40 7.96 9.27
CA ILE A 232 -8.67 7.56 8.06
C ILE A 232 -8.62 6.04 7.92
N ARG A 233 -8.32 5.31 9.00
CA ARG A 233 -8.33 3.84 9.01
C ARG A 233 -9.70 3.29 8.64
N LEU A 234 -10.77 3.88 9.17
CA LEU A 234 -12.14 3.49 8.85
C LEU A 234 -12.47 3.69 7.37
N VAL A 235 -12.10 4.82 6.77
CA VAL A 235 -12.30 5.10 5.34
C VAL A 235 -11.52 4.12 4.46
N LYS A 236 -10.26 3.84 4.82
CA LYS A 236 -9.41 2.86 4.11
C LYS A 236 -10.00 1.45 4.20
N TYR A 237 -10.43 1.06 5.39
CA TYR A 237 -11.08 -0.22 5.63
C TYR A 237 -12.34 -0.34 4.79
N TRP A 238 -13.24 0.64 4.88
CA TRP A 238 -14.45 0.71 4.05
C TRP A 238 -14.14 0.51 2.58
N ARG A 239 -13.19 1.27 2.01
CA ARG A 239 -12.83 1.14 0.60
C ARG A 239 -12.31 -0.27 0.27
N LYS A 240 -11.52 -0.90 1.16
CA LYS A 240 -10.99 -2.26 0.94
C LYS A 240 -12.06 -3.35 1.08
N THR A 241 -13.10 -3.16 1.90
CA THR A 241 -14.12 -4.19 2.15
C THR A 241 -15.40 -4.03 1.36
N SER A 242 -15.73 -2.81 0.93
CA SER A 242 -16.98 -2.52 0.22
C SER A 242 -16.86 -2.67 -1.30
N PHE A 243 -15.65 -2.80 -1.82
CA PHE A 243 -15.41 -2.98 -3.24
C PHE A 243 -14.43 -4.12 -3.46
N ASN A 244 -14.70 -4.94 -4.48
CA ASN A 244 -13.71 -5.88 -5.00
C ASN A 244 -12.53 -5.09 -5.61
N GLU A 245 -11.36 -5.72 -5.70
CA GLU A 245 -10.24 -5.12 -6.43
C GLU A 245 -10.71 -4.74 -7.84
N SER A 246 -10.39 -3.51 -8.26
CA SER A 246 -10.95 -2.91 -9.47
C SER A 246 -10.62 -3.78 -10.69
N THR A 247 -11.61 -4.51 -11.20
CA THR A 247 -11.54 -5.20 -12.49
C THR A 247 -12.25 -4.34 -13.53
N GLY A 248 -11.48 -3.68 -14.40
CA GLY A 248 -11.98 -2.86 -15.51
C GLY A 248 -11.57 -1.38 -15.49
N ASP A 249 -12.16 -0.59 -16.39
CA ASP A 249 -11.79 0.81 -16.69
C ASP A 249 -12.10 1.83 -15.57
N LYS A 250 -12.83 1.43 -14.52
CA LYS A 250 -13.17 2.30 -13.38
C LYS A 250 -12.26 2.02 -12.19
N ARG A 251 -11.14 2.76 -12.12
CA ARG A 251 -10.18 2.66 -11.02
C ARG A 251 -10.69 3.39 -9.78
N LEU A 252 -10.86 2.65 -8.68
CA LEU A 252 -11.16 3.26 -7.39
C LEU A 252 -9.97 4.11 -6.90
N PRO A 253 -10.22 5.21 -6.17
CA PRO A 253 -9.15 6.00 -5.60
C PRO A 253 -8.23 5.14 -4.73
N THR A 254 -6.93 5.45 -4.77
CA THR A 254 -5.93 4.83 -3.90
C THR A 254 -6.05 5.40 -2.48
N SER A 255 -5.29 4.82 -1.54
CA SER A 255 -5.37 5.21 -0.11
C SER A 255 -5.03 6.69 0.14
N TYR A 256 -4.05 7.26 -0.57
CA TYR A 256 -3.57 8.60 -0.28
C TYR A 256 -4.58 9.72 -0.61
N PRO A 257 -5.23 9.75 -1.79
CA PRO A 257 -6.35 10.66 -2.04
C PRO A 257 -7.45 10.59 -0.98
N LEU A 258 -7.80 9.39 -0.51
CA LEU A 258 -8.79 9.21 0.56
C LEU A 258 -8.32 9.82 1.89
N GLU A 259 -7.04 9.69 2.23
CA GLU A 259 -6.44 10.34 3.40
C GLU A 259 -6.54 11.87 3.29
N VAL A 260 -6.20 12.44 2.13
CA VAL A 260 -6.29 13.89 1.87
C VAL A 260 -7.73 14.40 1.96
N ILE A 261 -8.68 13.70 1.32
CA ILE A 261 -10.11 14.04 1.38
C ILE A 261 -10.61 13.99 2.83
N THR A 262 -10.23 12.96 3.58
CA THR A 262 -10.60 12.81 4.99
C THR A 262 -10.10 13.98 5.83
N ILE A 263 -8.83 14.37 5.67
CA ILE A 263 -8.25 15.53 6.36
C ILE A 263 -8.96 16.82 5.94
N SER A 264 -9.25 16.99 4.65
CA SER A 264 -9.97 18.15 4.13
C SER A 264 -11.37 18.31 4.76
N GLN A 265 -12.15 17.22 4.85
CA GLN A 265 -13.47 17.27 5.47
C GLN A 265 -13.37 17.56 6.98
N TRP A 266 -12.39 16.98 7.67
CA TRP A 266 -12.18 17.27 9.09
C TRP A 266 -11.78 18.74 9.34
N LEU A 267 -10.94 19.33 8.48
CA LEU A 267 -10.58 20.75 8.56
C LEU A 267 -11.79 21.67 8.37
N LYS A 268 -12.72 21.32 7.45
CA LYS A 268 -13.97 22.07 7.24
C LYS A 268 -14.88 22.07 8.48
N GLU A 269 -14.82 21.01 9.28
CA GLU A 269 -15.55 20.86 10.55
C GLU A 269 -14.78 21.45 11.76
N CYS A 270 -13.99 22.50 11.53
CA CYS A 270 -13.18 23.21 12.53
C CYS A 270 -12.00 22.42 13.12
N GLY A 271 -11.60 21.29 12.55
CA GLY A 271 -10.35 20.62 12.91
C GLY A 271 -10.23 20.23 14.40
N ARG A 272 -11.36 19.89 15.04
CA ARG A 272 -11.36 19.55 16.47
C ARG A 272 -10.66 18.21 16.71
N GLU A 273 -9.87 18.12 17.79
CA GLU A 273 -9.20 16.86 18.16
C GLU A 273 -10.19 15.74 18.49
N ASN A 274 -11.28 16.10 19.17
CA ASN A 274 -12.36 15.19 19.49
C ASN A 274 -13.60 15.53 18.65
N PHE A 275 -14.13 14.53 17.95
CA PHE A 275 -15.31 14.62 17.09
C PHE A 275 -15.99 13.26 17.00
N ASP A 276 -17.23 13.21 16.51
CA ASP A 276 -17.96 11.95 16.29
C ASP A 276 -17.44 11.26 15.01
N LEU A 277 -16.84 10.07 15.16
CA LEU A 277 -16.33 9.29 14.02
C LEU A 277 -17.41 8.99 12.97
N ARG A 278 -18.68 8.84 13.39
CA ARG A 278 -19.80 8.56 12.48
C ARG A 278 -20.09 9.75 11.60
N GLN A 279 -20.14 10.94 12.20
CA GLN A 279 -20.35 12.18 11.46
C GLN A 279 -19.18 12.43 10.50
N GLY A 280 -17.94 12.23 10.97
CA GLY A 280 -16.75 12.32 10.13
C GLY A 280 -16.81 11.37 8.94
N PHE A 281 -17.17 10.11 9.17
CA PHE A 281 -17.28 9.11 8.10
C PHE A 281 -18.38 9.45 7.11
N TYR A 282 -19.56 9.85 7.58
CA TYR A 282 -20.65 10.33 6.72
C TYR A 282 -20.21 11.52 5.86
N ASN A 283 -19.52 12.50 6.44
CA ASN A 283 -19.03 13.68 5.71
C ASN A 283 -18.05 13.30 4.59
N VAL A 284 -17.16 12.34 4.84
CA VAL A 284 -16.24 11.82 3.82
C VAL A 284 -16.99 11.13 2.69
N LEU A 285 -17.93 10.23 3.01
CA LEU A 285 -18.73 9.54 1.99
C LEU A 285 -19.57 10.53 1.16
N LYS A 286 -20.19 11.51 1.82
CA LYS A 286 -20.93 12.58 1.15
C LYS A 286 -20.04 13.40 0.21
N ALA A 287 -18.80 13.69 0.62
CA ALA A 287 -17.84 14.39 -0.24
C ALA A 287 -17.42 13.55 -1.46
N LEU A 288 -17.30 12.23 -1.32
CA LEU A 288 -17.00 11.33 -2.44
C LEU A 288 -18.17 11.22 -3.43
N VAL A 289 -19.41 11.20 -2.94
CA VAL A 289 -20.61 11.18 -3.80
C VAL A 289 -20.77 12.48 -4.58
N ASN A 290 -20.44 13.61 -3.96
CA ASN A 290 -20.54 14.94 -4.57
C ASN A 290 -19.25 15.34 -5.30
N TYR A 291 -18.34 14.40 -5.56
CA TYR A 291 -17.15 14.68 -6.34
C TYR A 291 -17.57 14.87 -7.81
N PRO A 292 -17.27 16.03 -8.42
CA PRO A 292 -17.69 16.34 -9.79
C PRO A 292 -17.04 15.43 -10.84
#